data_AF-A0A3D9YZT4-F1
#
_entry.id   AF-A0A3D9YZT4-F1
#
_cell.length_a   1.000
_cell.length_b   1.000
_cell.length_c   1.000
_cell.angle_alpha   90.00
_cell.angle_beta   90.00
_cell.angle_gamma   90.00
#
_symmetry.space_group_name_H-M   'P 1'
#
loop_
_entity.id
_entity.type
_entity.pdbx_description
1 polymer ?
#
loop_
_entity_poly.entity_id
_entity_poly.type
_entity_poly.pdbx_seq_one_letter_code
_entity_poly.pdbx_strand_id
1 'polypeptide(L)'
;MTSQWPRSALLAAAVTLLCSAASATEKPVPALDPLIARYAHRHGVPEHLVRRVIAKESGYNSAALNRRFYGLMQITYVTARGMGYRGAPAGLLDPEVNLTYGVPYLANAYRLSNGNEARALQLYSSGFYYLAKHRHMLGVMRTADSPSLEAPKPVKSASP
;
A
#
# COMPACT_ATOMS: atom_id res chain seq x y z
N MET A 1 40.67 -16.61 -69.26
CA MET A 1 39.42 -17.37 -69.52
C MET A 1 38.70 -17.55 -68.18
N THR A 2 38.01 -16.52 -67.68
CA THR A 2 36.54 -16.35 -67.75
C THR A 2 35.76 -17.56 -67.26
N SER A 3 35.47 -17.61 -65.96
CA SER A 3 34.28 -18.31 -65.44
C SER A 3 33.31 -17.25 -64.94
N GLN A 4 32.26 -17.05 -65.72
CA GLN A 4 31.11 -16.19 -65.45
C GLN A 4 30.00 -17.04 -64.88
N TRP A 5 29.45 -16.73 -63.70
CA TRP A 5 28.11 -17.19 -63.31
C TRP A 5 27.34 -16.10 -62.52
N PRO A 6 26.00 -16.09 -62.63
CA PRO A 6 25.20 -14.87 -62.68
C PRO A 6 24.68 -14.39 -61.31
N ARG A 7 24.23 -13.14 -61.33
CA ARG A 7 23.58 -12.40 -60.24
C ARG A 7 22.31 -13.13 -59.77
N SER A 8 22.33 -13.72 -58.58
CA SER A 8 21.12 -14.21 -57.92
C SER A 8 20.43 -13.06 -57.18
N ALA A 9 19.18 -12.84 -57.57
CA ALA A 9 18.29 -11.78 -57.12
C ALA A 9 17.89 -11.93 -55.65
N LEU A 10 17.71 -10.76 -55.02
CA LEU A 10 17.06 -10.56 -53.73
C LEU A 10 15.62 -11.09 -53.75
N LEU A 11 15.23 -11.81 -52.69
CA LEU A 11 13.83 -11.98 -52.30
C LEU A 11 13.74 -11.82 -50.79
N ALA A 12 13.32 -10.62 -50.37
CA ALA A 12 12.99 -10.31 -48.99
C ALA A 12 11.59 -10.88 -48.67
N ALA A 13 11.51 -11.85 -47.77
CA ALA A 13 10.25 -12.31 -47.21
C ALA A 13 9.91 -11.45 -45.98
N ALA A 14 8.98 -10.52 -46.13
CA ALA A 14 8.41 -9.75 -45.03
C ALA A 14 7.39 -10.62 -44.29
N VAL A 15 7.75 -11.14 -43.12
CA VAL A 15 6.82 -11.80 -42.20
C VAL A 15 6.14 -10.71 -41.37
N THR A 16 4.90 -10.39 -41.69
CA THR A 16 4.05 -9.50 -40.88
C THR A 16 3.69 -10.20 -39.57
N LEU A 17 4.35 -9.79 -38.49
CA LEU A 17 4.02 -10.19 -37.13
C LEU A 17 2.74 -9.47 -36.70
N LEU A 18 1.62 -10.19 -36.64
CA LEU A 18 0.37 -9.67 -36.10
C LEU A 18 0.45 -9.67 -34.56
N CYS A 19 1.02 -8.61 -33.98
CA CYS A 19 0.93 -8.38 -32.54
C CYS A 19 -0.51 -8.00 -32.18
N SER A 20 -1.30 -8.96 -31.70
CA SER A 20 -2.49 -8.65 -30.92
C SER A 20 -2.06 -8.12 -29.55
N ALA A 21 -2.18 -6.81 -29.35
CA ALA A 21 -2.10 -6.21 -28.03
C ALA A 21 -3.32 -6.67 -27.22
N ALA A 22 -3.15 -7.65 -26.35
CA ALA A 22 -4.14 -7.99 -25.34
C ALA A 22 -4.30 -6.76 -24.44
N SER A 23 -5.42 -6.05 -24.56
CA SER A 23 -5.80 -4.99 -23.63
C SER A 23 -5.95 -5.60 -22.24
N ALA A 24 -4.92 -5.43 -21.40
CA ALA A 24 -5.03 -5.68 -19.98
C ALA A 24 -6.14 -4.76 -19.45
N THR A 25 -7.19 -5.35 -18.87
CA THR A 25 -8.24 -4.62 -18.17
C THR A 25 -7.59 -3.90 -16.99
N GLU A 26 -7.27 -2.63 -17.17
CA GLU A 26 -6.73 -1.79 -16.11
C GLU A 26 -7.85 -1.60 -15.08
N LYS A 27 -7.72 -2.24 -13.91
CA LYS A 27 -8.65 -2.02 -12.81
C LYS A 27 -8.66 -0.52 -12.52
N PRO A 28 -9.85 0.12 -12.42
CA PRO A 28 -9.90 1.52 -12.04
C PRO A 28 -9.10 1.74 -10.76
N VAL A 29 -8.15 2.67 -10.78
CA VAL A 29 -7.38 3.03 -9.58
C VAL A 29 -8.39 3.52 -8.54
N PRO A 30 -8.51 2.87 -7.37
CA PRO A 30 -9.45 3.31 -6.35
C PRO A 30 -9.19 4.77 -5.98
N ALA A 31 -10.25 5.56 -5.82
CA ALA A 31 -10.11 6.90 -5.27
C ALA A 31 -9.48 6.79 -3.87
N LEU A 32 -8.29 7.38 -3.70
CA LEU A 32 -7.50 7.17 -2.51
C LEU A 32 -8.05 7.91 -1.29
N ASP A 33 -8.67 9.07 -1.51
CA ASP A 33 -9.25 9.91 -0.45
C ASP A 33 -10.26 9.19 0.45
N PRO A 34 -11.31 8.53 -0.09
CA PRO A 34 -12.26 7.80 0.76
C PRO A 34 -11.60 6.62 1.49
N LEU A 35 -10.57 5.99 0.90
CA LEU A 35 -9.83 4.93 1.58
C LEU A 35 -9.03 5.48 2.77
N ILE A 36 -8.30 6.59 2.57
CA ILE A 36 -7.55 7.27 3.64
C ILE A 36 -8.51 7.65 4.78
N ALA A 37 -9.62 8.32 4.47
CA ALA A 37 -10.61 8.74 5.46
C ALA A 37 -11.15 7.53 6.24
N ARG A 38 -11.56 6.46 5.55
CA ARG A 38 -12.10 5.26 6.17
C ARG A 38 -11.13 4.59 7.14
N TYR A 39 -9.87 4.39 6.74
CA TYR A 39 -8.90 3.71 7.58
C TYR A 39 -8.37 4.61 8.70
N ALA A 40 -8.14 5.90 8.43
CA ALA A 40 -7.75 6.88 9.44
C ALA A 40 -8.80 6.94 10.56
N HIS A 41 -10.07 7.06 10.19
CA HIS A 41 -11.23 7.03 11.09
C HIS A 41 -11.28 5.74 11.91
N ARG A 42 -11.27 4.58 11.24
CA ARG A 42 -11.32 3.26 11.90
C ARG A 42 -10.26 3.12 13.00
N HIS A 43 -9.05 3.62 12.79
CA HIS A 43 -7.95 3.46 13.74
C HIS A 43 -7.65 4.70 14.60
N GLY A 44 -8.45 5.77 14.49
CA GLY A 44 -8.29 6.99 15.29
C GLY A 44 -6.98 7.73 15.02
N VAL A 45 -6.57 7.79 13.76
CA VAL A 45 -5.40 8.55 13.31
C VAL A 45 -5.91 9.76 12.53
N PRO A 46 -5.33 10.96 12.71
CA PRO A 46 -5.69 12.10 11.87
C PRO A 46 -5.42 11.81 10.38
N GLU A 47 -6.38 12.11 9.50
CA GLU A 47 -6.25 11.86 8.06
C GLU A 47 -5.02 12.53 7.44
N HIS A 48 -4.71 13.76 7.88
CA HIS A 48 -3.55 14.49 7.40
C HIS A 48 -2.22 13.81 7.78
N LEU A 49 -2.17 13.07 8.90
CA LEU A 49 -1.00 12.30 9.28
C LEU A 49 -0.81 11.10 8.35
N VAL A 50 -1.90 10.40 7.98
CA VAL A 50 -1.85 9.31 6.99
C VAL A 50 -1.35 9.84 5.64
N ARG A 51 -1.92 10.96 5.17
CA ARG A 51 -1.49 11.64 3.93
C ARG A 51 -0.02 12.03 3.97
N ARG A 52 0.46 12.57 5.09
CA ARG A 52 1.87 12.95 5.28
C ARG A 52 2.80 11.73 5.18
N VAL A 53 2.41 10.57 5.74
CA VAL A 53 3.17 9.32 5.59
C VAL A 53 3.19 8.89 4.12
N ILE A 54 2.04 8.81 3.45
CA ILE A 54 1.98 8.38 2.04
C ILE A 54 2.83 9.28 1.13
N ALA A 55 2.73 10.60 1.31
CA ALA A 55 3.52 11.56 0.54
C ALA A 55 5.02 11.38 0.76
N LYS A 56 5.45 11.18 2.01
CA LYS A 56 6.87 10.99 2.36
C LYS A 56 7.42 9.65 1.84
N GLU A 57 6.63 8.59 1.94
CA GLU A 57 7.10 7.22 1.71
C GLU A 57 7.05 6.83 0.22
N SER A 58 6.01 7.26 -0.52
CA SER A 58 5.80 6.83 -1.91
C SER A 58 5.44 7.94 -2.88
N GLY A 59 5.19 9.17 -2.40
CA GLY A 59 4.65 10.23 -3.26
C GLY A 59 3.32 9.85 -3.90
N TYR A 60 2.47 9.09 -3.18
CA TYR A 60 1.19 8.55 -3.66
C TYR A 60 1.27 7.46 -4.75
N ASN A 61 2.46 6.91 -5.02
CA ASN A 61 2.61 5.76 -5.91
C ASN A 61 2.26 4.44 -5.19
N SER A 62 1.11 3.86 -5.50
CA SER A 62 0.68 2.57 -4.91
C SER A 62 1.55 1.38 -5.34
N ALA A 63 2.19 1.46 -6.51
CA ALA A 63 3.09 0.44 -7.01
C ALA A 63 4.55 0.62 -6.53
N ALA A 64 4.82 1.57 -5.63
CA ALA A 64 6.17 1.83 -5.13
C ALA A 64 6.76 0.58 -4.45
N LEU A 65 7.93 0.16 -4.91
CA LEU A 65 8.67 -0.98 -4.36
C LEU A 65 10.12 -0.56 -4.13
N ASN A 66 10.54 -0.54 -2.86
CA ASN A 66 11.92 -0.24 -2.48
C ASN A 66 12.50 -1.37 -1.62
N ARG A 67 13.29 -2.25 -2.23
CA ARG A 67 13.91 -3.42 -1.59
C ARG A 67 12.89 -4.32 -0.90
N ARG A 68 12.59 -4.07 0.37
CA ARG A 68 11.68 -4.84 1.24
C ARG A 68 10.40 -4.09 1.61
N PHE A 69 10.22 -2.87 1.10
CA PHE A 69 9.13 -1.96 1.43
C PHE A 69 8.15 -1.86 0.26
N TYR A 70 6.86 -1.94 0.55
CA TYR A 70 5.80 -2.08 -0.45
C TYR A 70 4.76 -0.98 -0.33
N GLY A 71 4.36 -0.46 -1.49
CA GLY A 71 3.19 0.37 -1.74
C GLY A 71 3.18 1.72 -1.04
N LEU A 72 1.96 2.28 -0.90
CA LEU A 72 1.73 3.65 -0.47
C LEU A 72 2.46 4.07 0.80
N MET A 73 2.43 3.22 1.82
CA MET A 73 2.98 3.52 3.13
C MET A 73 4.33 2.83 3.39
N GLN A 74 4.94 2.22 2.36
CA GLN A 74 6.23 1.52 2.41
C GLN A 74 6.36 0.59 3.62
N ILE A 75 5.35 -0.24 3.89
CA ILE A 75 5.44 -1.25 4.95
C ILE A 75 6.23 -2.46 4.49
N THR A 76 6.88 -3.16 5.43
CA THR A 76 7.53 -4.44 5.12
C THR A 76 6.52 -5.58 5.13
N TYR A 77 6.83 -6.67 4.42
CA TYR A 77 6.02 -7.89 4.48
C TYR A 77 5.90 -8.44 5.91
N VAL A 78 6.98 -8.38 6.71
CA VAL A 78 6.97 -8.80 8.12
C VAL A 78 6.01 -7.95 8.95
N THR A 79 6.03 -6.63 8.77
CA THR A 79 5.09 -5.71 9.43
C THR A 79 3.66 -6.05 9.06
N ALA A 80 3.36 -6.24 7.77
CA ALA A 80 2.03 -6.60 7.31
C ALA A 80 1.54 -7.94 7.91
N ARG A 81 2.40 -8.96 7.96
CA ARG A 81 2.10 -10.25 8.60
C ARG A 81 1.75 -10.09 10.09
N GLY A 82 2.50 -9.23 10.79
CA GLY A 82 2.22 -8.86 12.19
C GLY A 82 0.90 -8.12 12.37
N MET A 83 0.43 -7.41 11.34
CA MET A 83 -0.87 -6.74 11.33
C MET A 83 -2.04 -7.65 10.90
N GLY A 84 -1.78 -8.92 10.56
CA GLY A 84 -2.78 -9.91 10.18
C GLY A 84 -2.73 -10.37 8.73
N TYR A 85 -1.89 -9.77 7.88
CA TYR A 85 -1.84 -10.13 6.45
C TYR A 85 -1.49 -11.59 6.24
N ARG A 86 -2.12 -12.23 5.25
CA ARG A 86 -1.88 -13.65 4.89
C ARG A 86 -1.55 -13.88 3.41
N GLY A 87 -1.70 -12.87 2.56
CA GLY A 87 -1.43 -12.97 1.13
C GLY A 87 0.05 -12.89 0.76
N ALA A 88 0.33 -12.93 -0.54
CA ALA A 88 1.69 -12.79 -1.09
C ALA A 88 2.22 -11.34 -0.97
N PRO A 89 3.54 -11.11 -0.90
CA PRO A 89 4.10 -9.75 -0.78
C PRO A 89 3.62 -8.78 -1.86
N ALA A 90 3.46 -9.23 -3.10
CA ALA A 90 2.99 -8.40 -4.21
C ALA A 90 1.59 -7.80 -3.99
N GLY A 91 0.74 -8.44 -3.19
CA GLY A 91 -0.57 -7.89 -2.84
C GLY A 91 -0.50 -6.59 -2.04
N LEU A 92 0.64 -6.29 -1.40
CA LEU A 92 0.85 -5.02 -0.70
C LEU A 92 1.04 -3.82 -1.64
N LEU A 93 1.11 -4.05 -2.95
CA LEU A 93 1.10 -3.00 -3.98
C LEU A 93 -0.33 -2.55 -4.33
N ASP A 94 -1.35 -3.30 -3.88
CA ASP A 94 -2.73 -2.81 -3.93
C ASP A 94 -2.93 -1.72 -2.87
N PRO A 95 -3.48 -0.54 -3.23
CA PRO A 95 -3.57 0.59 -2.32
C PRO A 95 -4.48 0.31 -1.12
N GLU A 96 -5.61 -0.38 -1.31
CA GLU A 96 -6.55 -0.69 -0.23
C GLU A 96 -5.95 -1.73 0.73
N VAL A 97 -5.30 -2.77 0.20
CA VAL A 97 -4.55 -3.74 0.99
C VAL A 97 -3.44 -3.04 1.77
N ASN A 98 -2.67 -2.15 1.14
CA ASN A 98 -1.59 -1.42 1.80
C ASN A 98 -2.10 -0.60 2.99
N LEU A 99 -3.18 0.16 2.80
CA LEU A 99 -3.78 0.98 3.86
C LEU A 99 -4.39 0.12 4.99
N THR A 100 -4.97 -1.03 4.65
CA THR A 100 -5.53 -2.00 5.62
C THR A 100 -4.51 -2.39 6.69
N TYR A 101 -3.25 -2.60 6.28
CA TYR A 101 -2.18 -3.04 7.19
C TYR A 101 -1.26 -1.90 7.64
N GLY A 102 -1.11 -0.83 6.85
CA GLY A 102 -0.24 0.30 7.17
C GLY A 102 -0.83 1.27 8.19
N VAL A 103 -2.13 1.57 8.08
CA VAL A 103 -2.79 2.53 8.98
C VAL A 103 -2.86 2.05 10.44
N PRO A 104 -3.23 0.79 10.78
CA PRO A 104 -3.15 0.32 12.17
C PRO A 104 -1.72 0.35 12.74
N TYR A 105 -0.71 0.10 11.91
CA TYR A 105 0.69 0.21 12.34
C TYR A 105 1.07 1.67 12.68
N LEU A 106 0.62 2.64 11.86
CA LEU A 106 0.74 4.07 12.17
C LEU A 106 -0.05 4.47 13.42
N ALA A 107 -1.25 3.91 13.62
CA ALA A 107 -2.07 4.18 14.79
C ALA A 107 -1.37 3.76 16.09
N ASN A 108 -0.65 2.65 16.06
CA ASN A 108 0.16 2.20 17.20
C ASN A 108 1.31 3.16 17.49
N ALA A 109 2.03 3.63 16.46
CA ALA A 109 3.07 4.64 16.62
C ALA A 109 2.50 5.96 17.18
N TYR A 110 1.33 6.38 16.70
CA TYR A 110 0.63 7.59 17.15
C TYR A 110 0.15 7.50 18.61
N ARG A 111 -0.35 6.34 19.03
CA ARG A 111 -0.72 6.08 20.43
C ARG A 111 0.50 6.08 21.35
N LEU A 112 1.59 5.43 20.93
CA LEU A 112 2.83 5.39 21.70
C LEU A 112 3.53 6.75 21.80
N SER A 113 3.28 7.63 20.84
CA SER A 113 3.74 9.01 20.87
C SER A 113 2.84 9.96 21.63
N ASN A 114 1.78 9.46 22.29
CA ASN A 114 0.79 10.28 22.99
C ASN A 114 0.19 11.38 22.09
N GLY A 115 -0.05 11.06 20.81
CA GLY A 115 -0.61 11.99 19.84
C GLY A 115 0.39 12.96 19.21
N ASN A 116 1.67 12.91 19.58
CA ASN A 116 2.70 13.74 18.94
C ASN A 116 3.03 13.18 17.55
N GLU A 117 2.73 13.94 16.50
CA GLU A 117 2.88 13.50 15.11
C GLU A 117 4.34 13.29 14.70
N ALA A 118 5.25 14.20 15.08
CA ALA A 118 6.67 14.09 14.72
C ALA A 118 7.27 12.82 15.33
N ARG A 119 6.96 12.56 16.60
CA ARG A 119 7.36 11.35 17.31
C ARG A 119 6.70 10.10 16.72
N ALA A 120 5.44 10.18 16.29
CA ALA A 120 4.76 9.07 15.61
C ALA A 120 5.47 8.69 14.30
N LEU A 121 5.85 9.67 13.48
CA LEU A 121 6.59 9.43 12.24
C LEU A 121 7.96 8.79 12.51
N GLN A 122 8.66 9.25 13.55
CA GLN A 122 9.91 8.63 13.97
C GLN A 122 9.70 7.15 14.35
N LEU A 123 8.74 6.87 15.23
CA LEU A 123 8.41 5.51 15.67
C LEU A 123 7.93 4.60 14.53
N TYR A 124 7.17 5.14 13.58
CA TYR A 124 6.73 4.41 12.38
C TYR A 124 7.93 3.92 11.58
N SER A 125 8.90 4.81 11.33
CA SER A 125 10.10 4.48 10.56
C SER A 125 11.11 3.59 11.30
N SER A 126 11.33 3.82 12.60
CA SER A 126 12.31 3.08 13.40
C SER A 126 11.80 1.75 13.93
N GLY A 127 10.48 1.55 13.95
CA GLY A 127 9.84 0.52 14.76
C GLY A 127 9.73 0.92 16.23
N PHE A 128 8.77 0.30 16.92
CA PHE A 128 8.37 0.68 18.29
C PHE A 128 8.17 -0.51 19.24
N TYR A 129 8.62 -1.71 18.87
CA TYR A 129 8.44 -2.93 19.67
C TYR A 129 8.93 -2.76 21.11
N TYR A 130 10.17 -2.31 21.30
CA TYR A 130 10.75 -2.15 22.64
C TYR A 130 10.03 -1.07 23.46
N LEU A 131 9.60 0.03 22.82
CA LEU A 131 8.82 1.06 23.49
C LEU A 131 7.45 0.53 23.93
N ALA A 132 6.75 -0.19 23.05
CA ALA A 132 5.47 -0.82 23.37
C ALA A 132 5.61 -1.85 24.50
N LYS A 133 6.69 -2.64 24.49
CA LYS A 133 7.03 -3.59 25.56
C LYS A 133 7.25 -2.89 26.89
N HIS A 134 8.09 -1.86 26.90
CA HIS A 134 8.41 -1.07 28.09
C HIS A 134 7.17 -0.38 28.69
N ARG A 135 6.24 0.06 27.84
CA ARG A 135 4.98 0.67 28.29
C ARG A 135 3.87 -0.36 28.61
N HIS A 136 4.17 -1.66 28.58
CA HIS A 136 3.18 -2.73 28.75
C HIS A 136 2.00 -2.66 27.77
N MET A 137 2.21 -2.08 26.59
CA MET A 137 1.15 -1.83 25.61
C MET A 137 1.07 -2.88 24.50
N LEU A 138 1.94 -3.90 24.48
CA LEU A 138 1.96 -4.90 23.40
C LEU A 138 0.60 -5.58 23.19
N GLY A 139 -0.10 -5.95 24.28
CA GLY A 139 -1.39 -6.63 24.21
C GLY A 139 -2.57 -5.75 23.77
N VAL A 140 -2.38 -4.42 23.70
CA VAL A 140 -3.43 -3.47 23.31
C VAL A 140 -3.13 -2.77 21.99
N MET A 141 -2.09 -3.21 21.26
CA MET A 141 -1.79 -2.71 19.92
C MET A 141 -2.87 -3.13 18.93
N ARG A 142 -3.16 -2.23 17.99
CA ARG A 142 -4.15 -2.45 16.93
C ARG A 142 -3.54 -3.27 15.79
N THR A 143 -4.40 -4.02 15.12
CA THR A 143 -4.15 -4.79 13.89
C THR A 143 -5.20 -4.39 12.85
N ALA A 144 -5.13 -4.97 11.64
CA ALA A 144 -6.13 -4.73 10.60
C ALA A 144 -7.58 -5.04 11.06
N ASP A 145 -7.73 -6.11 11.85
CA ASP A 145 -9.05 -6.59 12.31
C ASP A 145 -9.57 -5.87 13.56
N SER A 146 -8.81 -4.92 14.11
CA SER A 146 -9.26 -4.17 15.29
C SER A 146 -10.56 -3.40 15.01
N PRO A 147 -11.53 -3.40 15.95
CA PRO A 147 -12.79 -2.70 15.77
C PRO A 147 -12.57 -1.19 15.66
N SER A 148 -13.50 -0.50 14.99
CA SER A 148 -13.49 0.96 14.91
C SER A 148 -13.50 1.59 16.30
N LEU A 149 -12.80 2.72 16.48
CA LEU A 149 -12.78 3.44 17.76
C LEU A 149 -14.04 4.29 17.97
N GLU A 150 -14.79 4.62 16.92
CA GLU A 150 -16.07 5.32 17.03
C GLU A 150 -17.22 4.32 17.10
N ALA A 151 -18.17 4.55 18.01
CA ALA A 151 -19.45 3.85 18.03
C ALA A 151 -20.17 4.05 16.69
N PRO A 152 -20.98 3.08 16.20
CA PRO A 152 -21.78 3.30 15.01
C PRO A 152 -22.60 4.58 15.20
N LYS A 153 -22.48 5.54 14.27
CA LYS A 153 -23.36 6.72 14.28
C LYS A 153 -24.80 6.21 14.31
N PRO A 154 -25.67 6.70 15.20
CA PRO A 154 -27.06 6.28 15.23
C PRO A 154 -27.62 6.50 13.83
N VAL A 155 -28.02 5.41 13.18
CA VAL A 155 -28.75 5.48 11.92
C VAL A 155 -30.00 6.28 12.26
N LYS A 156 -30.14 7.49 11.72
CA LYS A 156 -31.41 8.21 11.81
C LYS A 156 -32.43 7.23 11.22
N SER A 157 -33.29 6.65 12.06
CA SER A 157 -34.42 5.88 11.60
C SER A 157 -35.16 6.79 10.64
N ALA A 158 -35.26 6.37 9.38
CA ALA A 158 -36.17 7.00 8.45
C ALA A 158 -37.54 6.96 9.14
N SER A 159 -38.08 8.13 9.49
CA SER A 159 -39.45 8.23 9.96
C SER A 159 -40.37 7.62 8.89
N PRO A 160 -41.41 6.87 9.29
CA PRO A 160 -42.35 6.25 8.37
C PRO A 160 -43.07 7.25 7.47
#